data_AF-A3TPJ5-F1
#
_entry.id   AF-A3TPJ5-F1
#
_cell.length_a   1.000
_cell.length_b   1.000
_cell.length_c   1.000
_cell.angle_alpha   90.00
_cell.angle_beta   90.00
_cell.angle_gamma   90.00
#
_symmetry.space_group_name_H-M   'P 1'
#
loop_
_entity.id
_entity.type
_entity.pdbx_description
1 polymer ?
#
loop_
_entity_poly.entity_id
_entity_poly.type
_entity_poly.pdbx_seq_one_letter_code
_entity_poly.pdbx_strand_id
1 'polypeptide(L)' 'MGRGRAKAKQTKVARELKYYSPDTDLSSLERELHGSSSTLPSTRVAEPETDEDDDYDKWVNGRR' A
#
# COMPACT_ATOMS: atom_id res chain seq x y z
N MET A 1 6.79 19.52 31.66
CA MET A 1 5.40 19.05 31.89
C MET A 1 4.53 18.91 30.62
N GLY A 2 5.07 18.94 29.39
CA GLY A 2 4.24 18.89 28.16
C GLY A 2 4.23 17.56 27.37
N ARG A 3 5.14 16.62 27.66
CA ARG A 3 5.33 15.40 26.85
C ARG A 3 4.18 14.39 26.95
N GLY A 4 3.52 14.27 28.12
CA GLY A 4 2.45 13.29 28.31
C GLY A 4 1.23 13.54 27.42
N ARG A 5 0.85 14.82 27.23
CA ARG A 5 -0.26 15.21 26.35
C ARG A 5 0.07 14.97 24.88
N ALA A 6 1.28 15.34 24.46
CA ALA A 6 1.74 15.08 23.09
C ALA A 6 1.77 13.58 22.79
N LYS A 7 2.33 12.77 23.70
CA LYS A 7 2.35 11.31 23.56
C LYS A 7 0.93 10.72 23.48
N ALA A 8 0.01 11.17 24.32
CA ALA A 8 -1.38 10.72 24.27
C ALA A 8 -2.06 11.05 22.93
N LYS A 9 -1.87 12.28 22.41
CA LYS A 9 -2.38 12.68 21.09
C LYS A 9 -1.80 11.83 19.97
N GLN A 10 -0.47 11.59 19.98
CA GLN A 10 0.19 10.76 18.98
C GLN A 10 -0.29 9.31 19.02
N THR A 11 -0.44 8.71 20.21
CA THR A 11 -0.98 7.35 20.33
C THR A 11 -2.42 7.24 19.81
N LYS A 12 -3.24 8.28 20.04
CA LYS A 12 -4.62 8.32 19.51
C LYS A 12 -4.61 8.33 17.98
N VAL A 13 -3.86 9.25 17.37
CA VAL A 13 -3.72 9.36 15.91
C VAL A 13 -3.16 8.07 15.31
N ALA A 14 -2.12 7.49 15.93
CA ALA A 14 -1.53 6.24 15.45
C ALA A 14 -2.51 5.07 15.49
N ARG A 15 -3.39 5.01 16.51
CA ARG A 15 -4.44 3.98 16.59
C ARG A 15 -5.53 4.22 15.54
N GLU A 16 -5.94 5.47 15.37
CA GLU A 16 -6.87 5.84 14.29
C GLU A 16 -6.30 5.37 12.96
N LEU A 17 -5.06 5.71 12.62
CA LEU A 17 -4.41 5.27 11.37
C LEU A 17 -4.26 3.75 11.26
N LYS A 18 -3.86 3.06 12.34
CA LYS A 18 -3.65 1.61 12.32
C LYS A 18 -4.94 0.82 12.10
N TYR A 19 -6.04 1.31 12.65
CA TYR A 19 -7.34 0.63 12.62
C TYR A 19 -8.36 1.35 11.74
N TYR A 20 -7.92 2.33 10.96
CA TYR A 20 -8.76 3.01 9.97
C TYR A 20 -8.97 2.06 8.79
N SER A 21 -10.19 1.56 8.67
CA SER A 21 -10.66 0.97 7.43
C SER A 21 -11.37 2.08 6.66
N PRO A 22 -10.87 2.52 5.50
CA PRO A 22 -11.63 3.42 4.64
C PRO A 22 -12.92 2.72 4.19
N ASP A 23 -14.02 3.47 4.15
CA ASP A 23 -15.24 3.01 3.50
C ASP A 23 -15.00 3.04 1.98
N THR A 24 -14.88 1.86 1.37
CA THR A 24 -14.69 1.73 -0.07
C THR A 24 -16.05 1.71 -0.75
N ASP A 25 -16.24 2.59 -1.74
CA ASP A 25 -17.43 2.54 -2.60
C ASP A 25 -17.31 1.36 -3.58
N LEU A 26 -17.81 0.20 -3.16
CA LEU A 26 -17.82 -1.02 -3.95
C LEU A 26 -18.57 -0.85 -5.28
N SER A 27 -19.58 0.01 -5.34
CA SER A 27 -20.38 0.23 -6.55
C SER A 27 -19.59 0.94 -7.66
N SER A 28 -18.72 1.88 -7.28
CA SER A 28 -17.82 2.54 -8.24
C SER A 28 -16.73 1.58 -8.71
N LEU A 29 -16.18 0.74 -7.81
CA LEU A 29 -15.19 -0.28 -8.16
C LEU A 29 -15.75 -1.31 -9.15
N GLU A 30 -16.96 -1.81 -8.92
CA GLU A 30 -17.63 -2.75 -9.83
C GLU A 30 -17.78 -2.15 -11.24
N ARG A 31 -18.23 -0.89 -11.33
CA ARG A 31 -18.39 -0.18 -12.61
C ARG A 31 -17.07 -0.07 -13.38
N GLU A 32 -15.97 0.23 -12.69
CA GLU A 32 -14.64 0.31 -13.29
C GLU A 32 -14.11 -1.05 -13.75
N LEU A 33 -14.32 -2.11 -12.97
CA LEU A 33 -13.90 -3.47 -13.32
C LEU A 33 -14.65 -3.99 -14.55
N HIS A 34 -15.97 -3.80 -14.58
CA HIS A 34 -16.79 -4.20 -15.72
C HIS A 34 -16.52 -3.33 -16.95
N GLY A 35 -16.30 -2.02 -16.78
CA GLY A 35 -15.97 -1.09 -17.87
C GLY A 35 -14.57 -1.28 -18.46
N SER A 36 -13.57 -1.65 -17.67
CA SER A 36 -12.18 -1.85 -18.13
C SER A 36 -11.96 -3.17 -18.86
N SER A 37 -12.78 -4.19 -18.58
CA SER A 37 -12.68 -5.51 -19.23
C SER A 37 -12.99 -5.50 -20.74
N SER A 38 -13.65 -4.46 -21.26
CA SER A 38 -14.04 -4.38 -22.67
C SER A 38 -13.04 -3.63 -23.57
N THR A 39 -12.08 -2.88 -23.02
CA THR A 39 -11.28 -1.91 -23.81
C THR A 39 -9.76 -2.01 -23.66
N LEU A 40 -9.22 -2.92 -22.85
CA LEU A 40 -7.78 -3.12 -22.82
C LEU A 40 -7.35 -4.13 -23.91
N PRO A 41 -6.68 -3.70 -24.99
CA PRO A 41 -5.93 -4.65 -25.80
C PRO A 41 -4.92 -5.30 -24.86
N SER A 42 -4.85 -6.63 -24.89
CA SER A 42 -3.87 -7.43 -24.14
C SER A 42 -2.45 -7.11 -24.63
N THR A 43 -1.91 -5.97 -24.23
CA THR A 43 -0.49 -5.70 -24.33
C THR A 43 0.15 -6.45 -23.17
N ARG A 44 0.62 -7.67 -23.46
CA ARG A 44 1.59 -8.35 -22.60
C ARG A 44 2.80 -7.43 -22.47
N VAL A 45 2.85 -6.67 -21.39
CA VAL A 45 4.04 -5.95 -20.99
C VAL A 45 5.05 -7.04 -20.66
N ALA A 46 6.15 -7.11 -21.40
CA ALA A 46 7.27 -7.94 -21.00
C ALA A 46 7.72 -7.43 -19.64
N GLU A 47 7.56 -8.26 -18.60
CA GLU A 47 8.14 -8.04 -17.28
C GLU A 47 9.63 -7.72 -17.51
N PRO A 48 10.13 -6.52 -17.17
CA PRO A 48 11.56 -6.37 -17.03
C PRO A 48 11.96 -7.35 -15.93
N GLU A 49 12.91 -8.26 -16.21
CA GLU A 49 13.64 -8.96 -15.15
C GLU A 49 14.34 -7.88 -14.34
N THR A 50 13.63 -7.36 -13.34
CA THR A 50 14.20 -6.50 -12.31
C THR A 50 14.93 -7.44 -11.37
N ASP A 51 16.22 -7.21 -11.16
CA ASP A 51 17.05 -7.83 -10.12
C ASP A 51 16.53 -7.46 -8.70
N GLU A 52 15.25 -7.69 -8.43
CA GLU A 52 14.59 -7.47 -7.13
C GLU A 52 15.16 -8.41 -6.07
N ASP A 53 15.63 -9.60 -6.50
CA ASP A 53 16.30 -10.56 -5.64
C ASP A 53 17.61 -9.98 -5.07
N ASP A 54 18.39 -9.23 -5.88
CA ASP A 54 19.67 -8.63 -5.44
C ASP A 54 19.47 -7.53 -4.38
N ASP A 55 18.44 -6.69 -4.54
CA ASP A 55 18.19 -5.59 -3.61
C ASP A 55 17.57 -6.10 -2.29
N TYR A 56 16.79 -7.18 -2.36
CA TYR A 56 16.29 -7.90 -1.18
C TYR A 56 17.43 -8.59 -0.42
N ASP A 57 18.32 -9.29 -1.12
CA ASP A 57 19.48 -9.95 -0.53
C ASP A 57 20.46 -8.96 0.13
N LYS A 58 20.68 -7.79 -0.48
CA LYS A 58 21.49 -6.71 0.10
C LYS A 58 20.91 -6.18 1.40
N TRP A 59 19.58 -6.06 1.49
CA TRP A 59 18.91 -5.57 2.69
C TRP A 59 18.93 -6.59 3.84
N VAL A 60 18.78 -7.88 3.51
CA VAL A 60 18.81 -9.00 4.46
C VAL A 60 20.23 -9.25 4.98
N ASN A 61 21.23 -9.17 4.10
CA ASN A 61 22.63 -9.45 4.45
C ASN A 61 23.37 -8.25 5.04
N GLY A 62 22.89 -7.01 4.85
CA GLY A 62 23.48 -5.78 5.40
C GLY A 62 23.24 -5.55 6.89
N ARG A 63 22.57 -6.48 7.59
CA ARG A 63 22.32 -6.42 9.04
C ARG A 63 23.14 -7.51 9.75
N ARG A 64 24.46 -7.39 9.72
CA ARG A 64 25.38 -8.20 10.54
C ARG A 64 26.45 -7.30 11.16
#